data_AF-A0A088E9D2-F1
#
_entry.id   AF-A0A088E9D2-F1
#
_cell.length_a   1.000
_cell.length_b   1.000
_cell.length_c   1.000
_cell.angle_alpha   90.00
_cell.angle_beta   90.00
_cell.angle_gamma   90.00
#
_symmetry.space_group_name_H-M   'P 1'
#
loop_
_entity.id
_entity.type
_entity.pdbx_description
1 polymer ?
#
loop_
_entity_poly.entity_id
_entity_poly.type
_entity_poly.pdbx_seq_one_letter_code
_entity_poly.pdbx_strand_id
1 'polypeptide(L)' 'MLTILANADMKTAREISNETGIKEELVYHVLEVLRRFELVQVVDGKYYSEYSEVAKLLLDLKNLPDGYTITN' A
#
# COMPACT_ATOMS: atom_id res chain seq x y z
N MET A 1 0.28 16.15 7.39
CA MET A 1 0.84 14.85 7.81
C MET A 1 -0.14 13.79 7.34
N LEU A 2 0.21 13.07 6.27
CA LEU A 2 -0.72 12.22 5.51
C LEU A 2 -0.59 10.78 6.02
N THR A 3 -1.40 10.46 7.04
CA THR A 3 -1.41 9.17 7.74
C THR A 3 -2.27 8.15 6.98
N ILE A 4 -1.90 7.80 5.73
CA ILE A 4 -2.83 7.03 4.86
C ILE A 4 -2.99 5.57 5.31
N LEU A 5 -2.08 5.05 6.12
CA LEU A 5 -1.98 3.61 6.40
C LEU A 5 -1.49 3.27 7.80
N ALA A 6 -1.22 4.27 8.66
CA ALA A 6 -0.85 3.95 10.05
C ALA A 6 -1.99 3.21 10.78
N ASN A 7 -3.17 3.22 10.19
CA ASN A 7 -4.18 2.18 10.29
C ASN A 7 -4.65 1.95 8.85
N ALA A 8 -4.49 0.77 8.25
CA ALA A 8 -5.32 0.45 7.10
C ALA A 8 -6.75 0.28 7.67
N ASP A 9 -7.48 1.38 7.80
CA ASP A 9 -8.79 1.51 8.46
C ASP A 9 -9.89 0.85 7.60
N MET A 10 -9.72 -0.43 7.27
CA MET A 10 -10.63 -1.18 6.42
C MET A 10 -10.91 -0.47 5.08
N LYS A 11 -9.83 -0.22 4.33
CA LYS A 11 -9.88 0.45 3.01
C LYS A 11 -9.58 -0.50 1.87
N THR A 12 -10.23 -0.28 0.75
CA THR A 12 -9.95 -0.94 -0.53
C THR A 12 -8.68 -0.37 -1.18
N ALA A 13 -8.08 -1.11 -2.11
CA ALA A 13 -6.95 -0.62 -2.90
C ALA A 13 -7.29 0.68 -3.66
N ARG A 14 -8.55 0.82 -4.11
CA ARG A 14 -9.07 2.03 -4.75
C ARG A 14 -9.07 3.25 -3.83
N GLU A 15 -9.56 3.08 -2.60
CA GLU A 15 -9.58 4.17 -1.62
C GLU A 15 -8.15 4.64 -1.30
N ILE A 16 -7.23 3.69 -1.09
CA ILE A 16 -5.80 4.00 -0.86
C ILE A 16 -5.18 4.67 -2.10
N SER A 17 -5.51 4.22 -3.31
CA SER A 17 -5.08 4.83 -4.56
C SER A 17 -5.49 6.30 -4.67
N ASN A 18 -6.77 6.60 -4.39
CA ASN A 18 -7.30 7.96 -4.42
C ASN A 18 -6.62 8.88 -3.40
N GLU A 19 -6.31 8.38 -2.21
CA GLU A 19 -5.67 9.17 -1.15
C GLU A 19 -4.17 9.40 -1.40
N THR A 20 -3.47 8.38 -1.90
CA THR A 20 -2.03 8.44 -2.13
C THR A 20 -1.65 9.07 -3.46
N GLY A 21 -2.51 8.93 -4.48
CA GLY A 21 -2.19 9.23 -5.87
C GLY A 21 -1.38 8.12 -6.58
N ILE A 22 -1.15 6.99 -5.92
CA ILE A 22 -0.52 5.81 -6.53
C ILE A 22 -1.56 5.08 -7.36
N LYS A 23 -1.19 4.53 -8.53
CA LYS A 23 -2.10 3.73 -9.36
C LYS A 23 -2.67 2.55 -8.57
N GLU A 24 -3.98 2.32 -8.67
CA GLU A 24 -4.71 1.25 -7.96
C GLU A 24 -4.06 -0.13 -8.12
N GLU A 25 -3.58 -0.45 -9.33
CA GLU A 25 -2.87 -1.70 -9.63
C GLU A 25 -1.59 -1.87 -8.81
N LEU A 26 -0.79 -0.81 -8.67
CA LEU A 26 0.44 -0.86 -7.87
C LEU A 26 0.12 -1.00 -6.38
N VAL A 27 -0.90 -0.27 -5.91
CA VAL A 27 -1.38 -0.40 -4.53
C VAL A 27 -1.80 -1.85 -4.25
N TYR A 28 -2.59 -2.44 -5.16
CA TYR A 28 -3.01 -3.84 -5.05
C TYR A 28 -1.81 -4.79 -4.95
N HIS A 29 -0.85 -4.70 -5.87
CA HIS A 29 0.32 -5.60 -5.85
C HIS A 29 1.15 -5.48 -4.57
N VAL A 30 1.34 -4.26 -4.07
CA VAL A 30 2.08 -4.03 -2.82
C VAL A 30 1.33 -4.64 -1.63
N LEU A 31 0.03 -4.39 -1.51
CA LEU A 31 -0.79 -4.95 -0.44
C LEU A 31 -0.85 -6.49 -0.51
N GLU A 32 -0.87 -7.07 -1.70
CA GLU A 32 -0.81 -8.52 -1.90
C GLU A 32 0.53 -9.12 -1.48
N VAL A 33 1.64 -8.45 -1.75
CA VAL A 33 2.96 -8.87 -1.25
C VAL A 33 2.98 -8.83 0.27
N LEU A 34 2.53 -7.73 0.87
CA LEU A 34 2.50 -7.57 2.32
C LEU A 34 1.57 -8.57 3.02
N ARG A 35 0.44 -8.92 2.38
CA ARG A 35 -0.46 -9.97 2.84
C ARG A 35 0.23 -11.33 2.92
N ARG A 36 1.09 -11.67 1.95
CA ARG A 36 1.86 -12.92 1.96
C ARG A 36 2.89 -12.99 3.10
N PHE A 37 3.32 -11.84 3.61
CA PHE A 37 4.18 -11.74 4.79
C PHE A 37 3.39 -11.55 6.09
N GLU A 38 2.06 -11.71 6.06
CA GLU A 38 1.16 -11.55 7.22
C GLU A 38 1.19 -10.14 7.84
N LEU A 39 1.70 -9.14 7.10
CA LEU A 39 1.74 -7.73 7.53
C LEU A 39 0.43 -7.00 7.24
N VAL A 40 -0.41 -7.56 6.36
CA VAL A 40 -1.70 -7.01 5.98
C VAL A 40 -2.74 -8.13 5.95
N GLN A 41 -3.91 -7.87 6.51
CA GLN A 41 -5.07 -8.75 6.48
C GLN A 41 -6.11 -8.22 5.49
N VAL A 42 -6.96 -9.11 4.99
CA VAL A 42 -8.11 -8.75 4.13
C VAL A 42 -9.39 -9.24 4.79
N VAL A 43 -10.31 -8.31 5.05
CA VAL A 43 -11.64 -8.58 5.62
C VAL A 43 -12.66 -7.92 4.70
N ASP A 44 -13.59 -8.69 4.16
CA ASP A 44 -14.64 -8.19 3.24
C ASP A 44 -14.11 -7.36 2.06
N GLY A 45 -12.96 -7.77 1.49
CA GLY A 45 -12.33 -7.08 0.35
C GLY A 45 -11.61 -5.78 0.71
N LYS A 46 -11.46 -5.50 2.01
CA LYS A 46 -10.77 -4.33 2.55
C LYS A 46 -9.50 -4.74 3.26
N TYR A 47 -8.46 -3.94 3.11
CA TYR A 47 -7.15 -4.18 3.70
C TYR A 47 -7.07 -3.55 5.09
N TYR A 48 -6.44 -4.31 6.00
CA TYR A 48 -6.18 -3.94 7.39
C TYR A 48 -4.73 -4.26 7.78
N SER A 49 -4.10 -3.45 8.61
CA SER A 49 -2.75 -3.69 9.13
C SER A 49 -2.61 -3.00 10.48
N GLU A 50 -2.03 -3.72 11.44
CA GLU A 50 -1.61 -3.17 12.73
C GLU A 50 -0.22 -2.53 12.67
N TYR A 51 0.49 -2.69 11.54
CA TYR A 51 1.86 -2.23 11.36
C TYR A 51 1.90 -0.86 10.70
N SER A 52 2.25 0.16 11.48
CA SER A 52 2.41 1.54 10.99
C SER A 52 3.49 1.69 9.90
N GLU A 53 4.41 0.73 9.80
CA GLU A 53 5.52 0.66 8.85
C GLU A 53 5.05 0.37 7.43
N VAL A 54 3.96 -0.40 7.28
CA VAL A 54 3.31 -0.62 5.97
C VAL A 54 2.88 0.72 5.35
N ALA A 55 2.50 1.68 6.21
CA ALA A 55 2.16 3.01 5.78
C ALA A 55 3.29 3.78 5.13
N LYS A 56 4.45 3.68 5.76
CA LYS A 56 5.66 4.36 5.32
C LYS A 56 6.10 3.77 3.98
N LEU A 57 6.02 2.45 3.82
CA LEU A 57 6.38 1.78 2.57
C LEU A 57 5.60 2.32 1.37
N LEU A 58 4.26 2.40 1.44
CA LEU A 58 3.46 2.90 0.31
C LEU A 58 3.72 4.39 0.03
N LEU A 59 4.00 5.21 1.06
CA LEU A 59 4.41 6.61 0.85
C LEU A 59 5.78 6.71 0.18
N ASP A 60 6.72 5.83 0.54
CA ASP A 60 8.05 5.78 -0.07
C ASP A 60 7.94 5.37 -1.54
N LEU A 61 7.05 4.41 -1.87
CA LEU A 61 6.76 4.00 -3.24
C LEU A 61 6.21 5.13 -4.11
N LYS A 62 5.39 6.04 -3.56
CA LYS A 62 4.91 7.23 -4.28
C LYS A 62 6.06 8.13 -4.75
N ASN A 63 7.14 8.17 -3.98
CA ASN A 63 8.29 9.04 -4.27
C ASN A 63 9.36 8.33 -5.12
N LEU A 64 9.13 7.08 -5.54
CA LEU A 64 10.03 6.42 -6.46
C LEU A 64 9.94 7.09 -7.84
N PRO A 65 11.08 7.48 -8.43
CA PRO A 65 11.08 7.99 -9.79
C PRO A 65 10.61 6.89 -10.75
N ASP A 66 9.74 7.27 -11.68
CA ASP A 66 9.32 6.39 -12.78
C ASP A 66 10.57 5.94 -13.56
N GLY A 67 10.92 4.64 -13.46
CA GLY A 67 11.99 4.05 -14.26
C GLY A 67 13.18 3.46 -13.50
N TYR A 68 12.96 2.67 -12.44
CA TYR A 68 13.99 1.71 -12.01
C TYR A 68 14.04 0.56 -13.01
N THR A 69 14.87 0.71 -14.04
CA THR A 69 15.20 -0.38 -14.96
C THR A 69 16.00 -1.40 -14.15
N ILE A 70 15.46 -2.60 -13.94
CA ILE A 70 16.22 -3.71 -13.37
C ILE A 70 17.23 -4.12 -14.44
N THR A 71 18.45 -3.58 -14.37
CA THR A 71 19.57 -4.08 -15.16
C THR A 71 20.01 -5.40 -14.53
N ASN A 72 19.73 -6.49 -15.25
CA ASN A 72 20.16 -7.85 -14.98
C ASN A 72 21.68 -7.98 -15.10
#